data_AF-A0A2J8IKI9-F1
#
_entry.id   AF-A0A2J8IKI9-F1
#
_cell.length_a   1.000
_cell.length_b   1.000
_cell.length_c   1.000
_cell.angle_alpha   90.00
_cell.angle_beta   90.00
_cell.angle_gamma   90.00
#
_symmetry.space_group_name_H-M   'P 1'
#
loop_
_entity.id
_entity.type
_entity.pdbx_description
1 polymer ?
#
loop_
_entity_poly.entity_id
_entity_poly.type
_entity_poly.pdbx_seq_one_letter_code
_entity_poly.pdbx_strand_id
1 'polypeptide(L)'
;MCRATLGLPLPPIVIQPARRSLPPIVTPASRRLGPRGGRHLGSVSTAMAATQELLLQLQKDNRDGRQRKQELEKLIRGLEAESESLNQRLQDLSERERSLLRRRSQAAQPLQREAREAARERAERVRRRLEEAERHKEDLEQHSRQLQEQWEELSSQLFYYGGEPQSQKSTEQQLAAQLVTLQNELELAETKCALQEEKLQQGALQTAEAWAIFQEQTVVLQVRPHSDAKVPPASPPPDLGRCDGQLRGVQYSTESLMEEMARADRETRLFGGPRALAIRRCVLGALQVLLTLPLLFLGLSLLWTVLLDPGAVSAWLWSLTSETTLRRLRYTLSPLLELRANGLLPT
;
A
#
# COMPACT_ATOMS: atom_id res chain seq x y z
N MET A 1 33.28 1.27 -27.51
CA MET A 1 33.41 2.39 -28.48
C MET A 1 32.03 2.59 -29.10
N CYS A 2 31.28 3.69 -29.02
CA CYS A 2 31.39 5.10 -28.59
C CYS A 2 29.96 5.48 -28.13
N ARG A 3 29.68 6.02 -26.93
CA ARG A 3 29.72 7.44 -26.46
C ARG A 3 29.25 8.49 -27.48
N ALA A 4 28.02 9.00 -27.28
CA ALA A 4 27.51 10.32 -27.66
C ALA A 4 26.21 10.54 -26.84
N THR A 5 26.17 11.17 -25.66
CA THR A 5 26.31 12.61 -25.34
C THR A 5 25.74 13.55 -26.39
N LEU A 6 24.43 13.81 -26.30
CA LEU A 6 23.82 15.05 -26.76
C LEU A 6 23.28 15.78 -25.52
N GLY A 7 24.11 16.68 -25.01
CA GLY A 7 23.68 17.72 -24.10
C GLY A 7 22.99 18.82 -24.90
N LEU A 8 21.82 19.23 -24.44
CA LEU A 8 21.27 20.55 -24.73
C LEU A 8 21.06 21.27 -23.39
N PRO A 9 21.60 22.49 -23.24
CA PRO A 9 21.61 23.21 -21.97
C PRO A 9 20.22 23.76 -21.66
N LEU A 10 19.72 23.47 -20.46
CA LEU A 10 18.61 24.20 -19.86
C LEU A 10 19.01 25.68 -19.73
N PRO A 11 18.16 26.64 -20.14
CA PRO A 11 18.46 28.05 -19.99
C PRO A 11 18.53 28.42 -18.50
N PRO A 12 19.39 29.38 -18.10
CA PRO A 12 19.45 29.84 -16.72
C PRO A 12 18.12 30.51 -16.37
N ILE A 13 17.47 30.02 -15.31
CA ILE A 13 16.35 30.70 -14.67
C ILE A 13 16.93 31.95 -14.01
N VAL A 14 16.89 33.07 -14.73
CA VAL A 14 17.14 34.40 -14.19
C VAL A 14 15.94 34.75 -13.32
N ILE A 15 16.07 34.54 -12.01
CA ILE A 15 15.13 35.10 -11.03
C ILE A 15 15.35 36.61 -11.07
N GLN A 16 14.51 37.32 -11.82
CA GLN A 16 14.41 38.77 -11.73
C GLN A 16 13.86 39.12 -10.34
N PRO A 17 14.55 39.91 -9.50
CA PRO A 17 13.92 40.45 -8.32
C PRO A 17 12.81 41.41 -8.76
N ALA A 18 11.58 41.12 -8.36
CA ALA A 18 10.43 41.98 -8.57
C ALA A 18 10.75 43.38 -8.03
N ARG A 19 10.96 44.32 -8.96
CA ARG A 19 11.13 45.73 -8.65
C ARG A 19 9.74 46.36 -8.43
N ARG A 20 9.65 47.12 -7.32
CA ARG A 20 8.63 48.13 -6.95
C ARG A 20 7.42 47.56 -6.20
N SER A 21 6.93 48.22 -5.15
CA SER A 21 7.03 49.64 -4.81
C SER A 21 7.20 49.87 -3.30
N LEU A 22 8.20 50.67 -2.93
CA LEU A 22 8.26 51.31 -1.61
C LEU A 22 7.03 52.24 -1.45
N PRO A 23 6.35 52.24 -0.29
CA PRO A 23 5.33 53.23 -0.01
C PRO A 23 5.98 54.63 0.02
N PRO A 24 5.26 55.68 -0.40
CA PRO A 24 5.83 57.03 -0.45
C PRO A 24 6.24 57.45 0.95
N ILE A 25 7.50 57.88 1.08
CA ILE A 25 7.97 58.62 2.24
C ILE A 25 7.12 59.89 2.30
N VAL A 26 6.18 59.92 3.24
CA VAL A 26 5.46 61.13 3.61
C VAL A 26 6.47 62.01 4.34
N THR A 27 7.14 62.89 3.60
CA THR A 27 7.77 64.08 4.17
C THR A 27 6.68 64.92 4.84
N PRO A 28 6.69 65.14 6.16
CA PRO A 28 5.82 66.13 6.75
C PRO A 28 6.27 67.49 6.23
N ALA A 29 5.37 68.13 5.47
CA ALA A 29 5.52 69.51 5.03
C ALA A 29 5.87 70.39 6.23
N SER A 30 6.96 71.15 6.10
CA SER A 30 7.31 72.22 7.01
C SER A 30 6.13 73.18 7.10
N ARG A 31 5.42 73.11 8.22
CA ARG A 31 4.33 74.04 8.58
C ARG A 31 4.96 75.41 8.79
N ARG A 32 4.91 76.26 7.75
CA ARG A 32 5.23 77.69 7.86
C ARG A 32 4.27 78.33 8.86
N LEU A 33 4.76 78.58 10.07
CA LEU A 33 4.14 79.51 11.01
C LEU A 33 4.57 80.93 10.60
N GLY A 34 3.59 81.74 10.20
CA GLY A 34 3.79 83.16 9.93
C GLY A 34 4.10 83.95 11.21
N PRO A 35 4.84 85.06 11.12
CA PRO A 35 5.23 85.85 12.28
C PRO A 35 4.06 86.76 12.70
N ARG A 36 3.49 86.50 13.88
CA ARG A 36 2.59 87.46 14.52
C ARG A 36 3.40 88.20 15.59
N GLY A 37 3.69 89.46 15.30
CA GLY A 37 4.52 90.34 16.10
C GLY A 37 3.97 90.62 17.50
N GLY A 38 4.88 91.07 18.37
CA GLY A 38 4.57 91.68 19.66
C GLY A 38 5.25 90.98 20.83
N ARG A 39 6.20 91.70 21.45
CA ARG A 39 6.98 91.37 22.66
C ARG A 39 8.19 90.45 22.44
N HIS A 40 9.22 91.04 21.85
CA HIS A 40 10.58 90.54 21.88
C HIS A 40 11.13 90.65 23.31
N LEU A 41 11.38 89.48 23.90
CA LEU A 41 12.41 89.14 24.90
C LEU A 41 12.08 87.80 25.63
N GLY A 42 10.85 87.26 25.48
CA GLY A 42 10.43 85.97 26.08
C GLY A 42 10.19 84.80 25.12
N SER A 43 10.01 85.03 23.81
CA SER A 43 9.65 83.98 22.83
C SER A 43 10.85 83.24 22.21
N VAL A 44 12.04 83.86 22.20
CA VAL A 44 13.27 83.23 21.71
C VAL A 44 13.72 82.15 22.69
N SER A 45 13.56 82.39 24.00
CA SER A 45 13.90 81.42 25.05
C SER A 45 12.98 80.20 25.06
N THR A 46 11.69 80.36 24.75
CA THR A 46 10.75 79.22 24.66
C THR A 46 10.93 78.41 23.38
N ALA A 47 11.23 79.05 22.25
CA ALA A 47 11.55 78.35 21.00
C ALA A 47 12.88 77.56 21.12
N MET A 48 13.90 78.14 21.77
CA MET A 48 15.16 77.46 22.07
C MET A 48 14.96 76.29 23.03
N ALA A 49 14.16 76.46 24.09
CA ALA A 49 13.80 75.38 24.99
C ALA A 49 13.09 74.23 24.25
N ALA A 50 12.11 74.52 23.38
CA ALA A 50 11.41 73.50 22.60
C ALA A 50 12.34 72.76 21.62
N THR A 51 13.30 73.45 20.99
CA THR A 51 14.29 72.78 20.14
C THR A 51 15.24 71.90 20.95
N GLN A 52 15.58 72.30 22.17
CA GLN A 52 16.45 71.54 23.06
C GLN A 52 15.74 70.30 23.62
N GLU A 53 14.46 70.43 23.99
CA GLU A 53 13.60 69.30 24.36
C GLU A 53 13.46 68.30 23.21
N LEU A 54 13.27 68.78 21.98
CA LEU A 54 13.20 67.92 20.79
C LEU A 54 14.51 67.15 20.56
N LEU A 55 15.66 67.80 20.72
CA LEU A 55 16.96 67.12 20.60
C LEU A 55 17.16 66.06 21.68
N LEU A 56 16.78 66.35 22.93
CA LEU A 56 16.83 65.38 24.02
C LEU A 56 15.90 64.19 23.74
N GLN A 57 14.72 64.45 23.19
CA GLN A 57 13.78 63.41 22.81
C GLN A 57 14.33 62.54 21.68
N LEU A 58 14.89 63.14 20.62
CA LEU A 58 15.53 62.39 19.53
C LEU A 58 16.74 61.57 20.00
N GLN A 59 17.48 62.07 20.99
CA GLN A 59 18.60 61.33 21.58
C GLN A 59 18.11 60.13 22.40
N LYS A 60 17.01 60.28 23.14
CA LYS A 60 16.35 59.18 23.84
C LYS A 60 15.80 58.14 22.86
N ASP A 61 15.06 58.57 21.84
CA ASP A 61 14.50 57.69 20.82
C ASP A 61 15.61 56.95 20.03
N ASN A 62 16.76 57.59 19.79
CA ASN A 62 17.93 56.92 19.22
C ASN A 62 18.49 55.83 20.14
N ARG A 63 18.56 56.09 21.45
CA ARG A 63 19.03 55.12 22.43
C ARG A 63 18.09 53.92 22.51
N ASP A 64 16.79 54.18 22.55
CA ASP A 64 15.75 53.14 22.57
C ASP A 64 15.75 52.33 21.26
N GLY A 65 15.94 53.00 20.12
CA GLY A 65 16.10 52.36 18.81
C GLY A 65 17.30 51.42 18.75
N ARG A 66 18.45 51.80 19.36
CA ARG A 66 19.63 50.92 19.47
C ARG A 66 19.37 49.72 20.37
N GLN A 67 18.67 49.91 21.49
CA GLN A 67 18.30 48.81 22.40
C GLN A 67 17.38 47.80 21.71
N ARG A 68 16.31 48.28 21.05
CA ARG A 68 15.41 47.42 20.27
C ARG A 68 16.15 46.68 19.15
N LYS A 69 17.08 47.35 18.47
CA LYS A 69 17.92 46.70 17.45
C LYS A 69 18.76 45.57 18.05
N GLN A 70 19.37 45.77 19.22
CA GLN A 70 20.14 44.73 19.90
C GLN A 70 19.25 43.56 20.36
N GLU A 71 18.03 43.84 20.81
CA GLU A 71 17.05 42.79 21.16
C GLU A 71 16.65 41.98 19.93
N LEU A 72 16.36 42.64 18.81
CA LEU A 72 16.06 41.98 17.54
C LEU A 72 17.23 41.14 17.04
N GLU A 73 18.46 41.64 17.13
CA GLU A 73 19.66 40.88 16.76
C GLU A 73 19.84 39.62 17.62
N LYS A 74 19.51 39.69 18.92
CA LYS A 74 19.52 38.51 19.80
C LYS A 74 18.45 37.49 19.40
N LEU A 75 17.24 37.95 19.08
CA LEU A 75 16.14 37.07 18.63
C LEU A 75 16.48 36.41 17.29
N ILE A 76 17.04 37.16 16.34
CA ILE A 76 17.46 36.62 15.04
C ILE A 76 18.51 35.52 15.25
N ARG A 77 19.54 35.75 16.08
CA ARG A 77 20.55 34.73 16.38
C ARG A 77 19.96 33.50 17.06
N GLY A 78 18.97 33.68 17.95
CA GLY A 78 18.27 32.57 18.59
C GLY A 78 17.51 31.72 17.57
N LEU A 79 16.76 32.36 16.68
CA LEU A 79 16.02 31.69 15.60
C LEU A 79 16.95 31.00 14.60
N GLU A 80 18.10 31.61 14.28
CA GLU A 80 19.13 30.99 13.44
C GLU A 80 19.66 29.70 14.08
N ALA A 81 20.03 29.75 15.36
CA ALA A 81 20.50 28.56 16.09
C ALA A 81 19.43 27.47 16.20
N GLU A 82 18.17 27.84 16.43
CA GLU A 82 17.04 26.90 16.41
C GLU A 82 16.85 26.31 15.01
N SER A 83 16.95 27.11 13.96
CA SER A 83 16.83 26.64 12.58
C SER A 83 17.96 25.67 12.20
N GLU A 84 19.19 25.93 12.64
CA GLU A 84 20.33 25.04 12.45
C GLU A 84 20.15 23.72 13.20
N SER A 85 19.69 23.78 14.45
CA SER A 85 19.37 22.61 15.26
C SER A 85 18.28 21.75 14.63
N LEU A 86 17.21 22.37 14.11
CA LEU A 86 16.15 21.66 13.40
C LEU A 86 16.64 21.04 12.09
N ASN A 87 17.46 21.76 11.33
CA ASN A 87 18.06 21.25 10.09
C ASN A 87 18.97 20.05 10.35
N GLN A 88 19.79 20.08 11.40
CA GLN A 88 20.61 18.93 11.81
C GLN A 88 19.74 17.72 12.17
N ARG A 89 18.67 17.93 12.97
CA ARG A 89 17.73 16.85 13.31
C ARG A 89 17.04 16.26 12.08
N LEU A 90 16.67 17.09 11.11
CA LEU A 90 16.07 16.60 9.85
C LEU A 90 17.07 15.76 9.04
N GLN A 91 18.34 16.17 9.00
CA GLN A 91 19.40 15.39 8.35
C GLN A 91 19.57 14.03 9.03
N ASP A 92 19.68 14.00 10.36
CA ASP A 92 19.79 12.74 11.13
C ASP A 92 18.61 11.80 10.89
N LEU A 93 17.38 12.34 10.86
CA LEU A 93 16.18 11.55 10.56
C LEU A 93 16.20 11.02 9.12
N SER A 94 16.64 11.82 8.16
CA SER A 94 16.76 11.40 6.76
C SER A 94 17.79 10.29 6.58
N GLU A 95 18.89 10.33 7.33
CA GLU A 95 19.91 9.28 7.32
C GLU A 95 19.40 7.99 7.97
N ARG A 96 18.67 8.11 9.09
CA ARG A 96 18.01 6.98 9.74
C ARG A 96 17.00 6.33 8.81
N GLU A 97 16.15 7.11 8.14
CA GLU A 97 15.19 6.60 7.15
C GLU A 97 15.91 5.85 6.02
N ARG A 98 16.96 6.44 5.44
CA ARG A 98 17.77 5.77 4.40
C ARG A 98 18.39 4.47 4.91
N SER A 99 18.86 4.44 6.16
CA SER A 99 19.44 3.24 6.78
C SER A 99 18.39 2.15 6.98
N LEU A 100 17.17 2.52 7.41
CA LEU A 100 16.05 1.61 7.61
C LEU A 100 15.56 1.06 6.27
N LEU A 101 15.46 1.90 5.24
CA LEU A 101 15.10 1.48 3.89
C LEU A 101 16.12 0.48 3.33
N ARG A 102 17.42 0.71 3.53
CA ARG A 102 18.47 -0.25 3.15
C ARG A 102 18.31 -1.57 3.90
N ARG A 103 18.15 -1.54 5.23
CA ARG A 103 17.93 -2.77 6.04
C ARG A 103 16.67 -3.51 5.62
N ARG A 104 15.56 -2.81 5.37
CA ARG A 104 14.31 -3.39 4.87
C ARG A 104 14.52 -4.06 3.51
N SER A 105 15.22 -3.42 2.59
CA SER A 105 15.51 -4.01 1.27
C SER A 105 16.37 -5.27 1.39
N GLN A 106 17.37 -5.25 2.28
CA GLN A 106 18.24 -6.39 2.55
C GLN A 106 17.48 -7.56 3.20
N ALA A 107 16.56 -7.29 4.13
CA ALA A 107 15.74 -8.32 4.77
C ALA A 107 14.64 -8.88 3.85
N ALA A 108 14.07 -8.04 2.98
CA ALA A 108 13.02 -8.47 2.05
C ALA A 108 13.56 -9.30 0.88
N GLN A 109 14.79 -9.06 0.45
CA GLN A 109 15.40 -9.74 -0.69
C GLN A 109 15.53 -11.27 -0.55
N PRO A 110 16.05 -11.84 0.55
CA PRO A 110 16.13 -13.30 0.73
C PRO A 110 14.73 -13.92 0.82
N LEU A 111 13.84 -13.34 1.62
CA LEU A 111 12.45 -13.82 1.75
C LEU A 111 11.72 -13.85 0.40
N GLN A 112 11.91 -12.82 -0.43
CA GLN A 112 11.31 -12.78 -1.76
C GLN A 112 11.91 -13.81 -2.71
N ARG A 113 13.22 -14.10 -2.61
CA ARG A 113 13.88 -15.15 -3.40
C ARG A 113 13.39 -16.53 -3.00
N GLU A 114 13.39 -16.83 -1.70
CA GLU A 114 12.89 -18.11 -1.16
C GLU A 114 11.43 -18.35 -1.54
N ALA A 115 10.57 -17.33 -1.41
CA ALA A 115 9.16 -17.45 -1.79
C ALA A 115 8.97 -17.73 -3.30
N ARG A 116 9.82 -17.12 -4.15
CA ARG A 116 9.80 -17.35 -5.60
C ARG A 116 10.32 -18.74 -5.97
N GLU A 117 11.37 -19.21 -5.32
CA GLU A 117 11.93 -20.55 -5.52
C GLU A 117 10.93 -21.62 -5.05
N ALA A 118 10.36 -21.48 -3.86
CA ALA A 118 9.33 -22.38 -3.35
C ALA A 118 8.09 -22.42 -4.27
N ALA A 119 7.71 -21.29 -4.87
CA ALA A 119 6.63 -21.25 -5.85
C ALA A 119 6.99 -22.00 -7.14
N ARG A 120 8.23 -21.88 -7.62
CA ARG A 120 8.74 -22.62 -8.79
C ARG A 120 8.76 -24.12 -8.53
N GLU A 121 9.32 -24.56 -7.40
CA GLU A 121 9.34 -25.98 -7.02
C GLU A 121 7.94 -26.58 -6.89
N ARG A 122 6.97 -25.80 -6.38
CA ARG A 122 5.57 -26.24 -6.34
C ARG A 122 4.98 -26.38 -7.74
N ALA A 123 5.23 -25.43 -8.63
CA ALA A 123 4.78 -25.51 -10.01
C ALA A 123 5.40 -26.72 -10.73
N GLU A 124 6.68 -26.98 -10.53
CA GLU A 124 7.38 -28.14 -11.09
C GLU A 124 6.82 -29.46 -10.54
N ARG A 125 6.54 -29.55 -9.25
CA ARG A 125 5.88 -30.74 -8.66
C ARG A 125 4.50 -30.99 -9.27
N VAL A 126 3.71 -29.94 -9.48
CA VAL A 126 2.40 -30.06 -10.12
C VAL A 126 2.55 -30.53 -11.57
N ARG A 127 3.52 -29.98 -12.31
CA ARG A 127 3.80 -30.43 -13.68
C ARG A 127 4.19 -31.90 -13.74
N ARG A 128 5.09 -32.38 -12.88
CA ARG A 128 5.47 -33.80 -12.82
C ARG A 128 4.27 -34.71 -12.56
N ARG A 129 3.40 -34.34 -11.61
CA ARG A 129 2.16 -35.09 -11.33
C ARG A 129 1.20 -35.11 -12.52
N LEU A 130 1.16 -34.02 -13.29
CA LEU A 130 0.33 -33.93 -14.48
C LEU A 130 0.89 -34.82 -15.60
N GLU A 131 2.20 -34.81 -15.81
CA GLU A 131 2.89 -35.73 -16.75
C GLU A 131 2.69 -37.20 -16.36
N GLU A 132 2.76 -37.54 -15.06
CA GLU A 132 2.45 -38.88 -14.55
C GLU A 132 0.99 -39.28 -14.82
N ALA A 133 0.05 -38.37 -14.60
CA ALA A 133 -1.37 -38.61 -14.87
C ALA A 133 -1.65 -38.76 -16.38
N GLU A 134 -0.95 -38.02 -17.23
CA GLU A 134 -1.03 -38.17 -18.70
C GLU A 134 -0.55 -39.54 -19.15
N ARG A 135 0.58 -40.03 -18.62
CA ARG A 135 1.06 -41.39 -18.91
C ARG A 135 0.06 -42.46 -18.47
N HIS A 136 -0.49 -42.33 -17.26
CA HIS A 136 -1.51 -43.26 -16.79
C HIS A 136 -2.76 -43.26 -17.68
N LYS A 137 -3.14 -42.10 -18.23
CA LYS A 137 -4.23 -42.03 -19.20
C LYS A 137 -3.88 -42.76 -20.50
N GLU A 138 -2.68 -42.55 -21.03
CA GLU A 138 -2.21 -43.24 -22.24
C GLU A 138 -2.18 -44.77 -22.04
N ASP A 139 -1.72 -45.24 -20.88
CA ASP A 139 -1.72 -46.66 -20.54
C ASP A 139 -3.16 -47.22 -20.52
N LEU A 140 -4.11 -46.51 -19.89
CA LEU A 140 -5.52 -46.93 -19.88
C LEU A 140 -6.13 -46.95 -21.29
N GLU A 141 -5.81 -45.97 -22.14
CA GLU A 141 -6.25 -45.97 -23.54
C GLU A 141 -5.70 -47.17 -24.31
N GLN A 142 -4.46 -47.61 -24.05
CA GLN A 142 -3.90 -48.82 -24.66
C GLN A 142 -4.62 -50.08 -24.19
N HIS A 143 -4.86 -50.22 -22.88
CA HIS A 143 -5.63 -51.37 -22.36
C HIS A 143 -7.05 -51.39 -22.93
N SER A 144 -7.69 -50.22 -23.08
CA SER A 144 -9.01 -50.12 -23.70
C SER A 144 -8.99 -50.59 -25.16
N ARG A 145 -7.95 -50.26 -25.93
CA ARG A 145 -7.82 -50.75 -27.32
C ARG A 145 -7.61 -52.26 -27.36
N GLN A 146 -6.77 -52.80 -26.48
CA GLN A 146 -6.55 -54.25 -26.39
C GLN A 146 -7.85 -54.99 -26.05
N LEU A 147 -8.64 -54.48 -25.10
CA LEU A 147 -9.95 -55.05 -24.77
C LEU A 147 -10.92 -54.97 -25.96
N GLN A 148 -10.88 -53.88 -26.73
CA GLN A 148 -11.66 -53.72 -27.95
C GLN A 148 -11.28 -54.78 -28.99
N GLU A 149 -9.98 -54.99 -29.22
CA GLU A 149 -9.46 -56.01 -30.13
C GLU A 149 -9.85 -57.42 -29.68
N GLN A 150 -9.70 -57.73 -28.39
CA GLN A 150 -10.15 -59.01 -27.82
C GLN A 150 -11.66 -59.21 -27.99
N TRP A 151 -12.44 -58.15 -27.83
CA TRP A 151 -13.88 -58.20 -28.04
C TRP A 151 -14.22 -58.44 -29.52
N GLU A 152 -13.51 -57.80 -30.45
CA GLU A 152 -13.65 -58.03 -31.89
C GLU A 152 -13.26 -59.47 -32.27
N GLU A 153 -12.18 -60.01 -31.71
CA GLU A 153 -11.77 -61.40 -31.91
C GLU A 153 -12.82 -62.39 -31.39
N LEU A 154 -13.29 -62.23 -30.16
CA LEU A 154 -14.33 -63.08 -29.59
C LEU A 154 -15.66 -62.94 -30.33
N SER A 155 -16.03 -61.73 -30.74
CA SER A 155 -17.25 -61.51 -31.54
C SER A 155 -17.15 -62.19 -32.91
N SER A 156 -15.96 -62.16 -33.54
CA SER A 156 -15.73 -62.88 -34.81
C SER A 156 -15.82 -64.39 -34.61
N GLN A 157 -15.23 -64.93 -33.54
CA GLN A 157 -15.33 -66.36 -33.19
C GLN A 157 -16.79 -66.77 -32.93
N LEU A 158 -17.55 -65.94 -32.22
CA LEU A 158 -18.96 -66.20 -31.93
C LEU A 158 -19.82 -66.08 -33.20
N PHE A 159 -19.49 -65.18 -34.13
CA PHE A 159 -20.15 -65.08 -35.42
C PHE A 159 -19.93 -66.33 -36.29
N TYR A 160 -18.73 -66.90 -36.31
CA TYR A 160 -18.41 -68.07 -37.15
C TYR A 160 -18.72 -69.42 -36.49
N TYR A 161 -18.67 -69.52 -35.16
CA TYR A 161 -18.83 -70.79 -34.43
C TYR A 161 -20.02 -70.82 -33.45
N GLY A 162 -20.76 -69.72 -33.28
CA GLY A 162 -21.82 -69.55 -32.26
C GLY A 162 -23.15 -70.28 -32.51
N GLY A 163 -23.14 -71.43 -33.17
CA GLY A 163 -24.34 -72.21 -33.47
C GLY A 163 -24.87 -73.09 -32.33
N GLU A 164 -24.19 -73.20 -31.18
CA GLU A 164 -24.57 -74.13 -30.10
C GLU A 164 -25.31 -73.46 -28.92
N PRO A 165 -26.63 -73.72 -28.74
CA PRO A 165 -27.49 -72.96 -27.82
C PRO A 165 -27.40 -73.35 -26.32
N GLN A 166 -26.77 -74.48 -25.98
CA GLN A 166 -26.70 -74.97 -24.59
C GLN A 166 -25.48 -74.44 -23.83
N SER A 167 -24.34 -74.25 -24.52
CA SER A 167 -23.13 -73.62 -23.96
C SER A 167 -23.35 -72.12 -23.73
N GLN A 168 -24.05 -71.44 -24.65
CA GLN A 168 -24.38 -70.01 -24.58
C GLN A 168 -25.13 -69.63 -23.30
N LYS A 169 -26.14 -70.40 -22.88
CA LYS A 169 -26.91 -70.08 -21.64
C LYS A 169 -26.06 -70.16 -20.38
N SER A 170 -25.09 -71.07 -20.32
CA SER A 170 -24.15 -71.16 -19.19
C SER A 170 -23.15 -70.02 -19.20
N THR A 171 -22.61 -69.65 -20.37
CA THR A 171 -21.67 -68.53 -20.49
C THR A 171 -22.35 -67.18 -20.30
N GLU A 172 -23.60 -67.01 -20.72
CA GLU A 172 -24.42 -65.81 -20.47
C GLU A 172 -24.70 -65.62 -18.98
N GLN A 173 -25.02 -66.70 -18.24
CA GLN A 173 -25.15 -66.62 -16.79
C GLN A 173 -23.82 -66.27 -16.11
N GLN A 174 -22.69 -66.76 -16.64
CA GLN A 174 -21.37 -66.45 -16.12
C GLN A 174 -20.94 -65.00 -16.43
N LEU A 175 -21.26 -64.49 -17.62
CA LEU A 175 -21.06 -63.09 -18.01
C LEU A 175 -21.97 -62.15 -17.23
N ALA A 176 -23.23 -62.53 -16.99
CA ALA A 176 -24.14 -61.76 -16.15
C ALA A 176 -23.62 -61.66 -14.71
N ALA A 177 -23.08 -62.76 -14.15
CA ALA A 177 -22.42 -62.74 -12.85
C ALA A 177 -21.18 -61.83 -12.86
N GLN A 178 -20.36 -61.87 -13.91
CA GLN A 178 -19.17 -61.01 -14.05
C GLN A 178 -19.51 -59.52 -14.20
N LEU A 179 -20.56 -59.19 -14.95
CA LEU A 179 -21.06 -57.83 -15.08
C LEU A 179 -21.56 -57.30 -13.73
N VAL A 180 -22.27 -58.11 -12.95
CA VAL A 180 -22.69 -57.72 -11.60
C VAL A 180 -21.49 -57.53 -10.67
N THR A 181 -20.44 -58.36 -10.78
CA THR A 181 -19.22 -58.15 -9.98
C THR A 181 -18.48 -56.88 -10.37
N LEU A 182 -18.34 -56.59 -11.68
CA LEU A 182 -17.71 -55.35 -12.16
C LEU A 182 -18.53 -54.11 -11.82
N GLN A 183 -19.86 -54.23 -11.85
CA GLN A 183 -20.77 -53.16 -11.45
C GLN A 183 -20.63 -52.87 -9.95
N ASN A 184 -20.56 -53.91 -9.10
CA ASN A 184 -20.29 -53.74 -7.67
C ASN A 184 -18.90 -53.12 -7.41
N GLU A 185 -17.87 -53.49 -8.19
CA GLU A 185 -16.54 -52.89 -8.07
C GLU A 185 -16.51 -51.42 -8.51
N LEU A 186 -17.27 -51.06 -9.55
CA LEU A 186 -17.44 -49.68 -9.99
C LEU A 186 -18.17 -48.86 -8.93
N GLU A 187 -19.29 -49.36 -8.39
CA GLU A 187 -20.02 -48.69 -7.29
C GLU A 187 -19.13 -48.53 -6.05
N LEU A 188 -18.29 -49.53 -5.74
CA LEU A 188 -17.30 -49.44 -4.67
C LEU A 188 -16.21 -48.38 -4.98
N ALA A 189 -15.80 -48.23 -6.23
CA ALA A 189 -14.83 -47.21 -6.63
C ALA A 189 -15.45 -45.80 -6.58
N GLU A 190 -16.69 -45.64 -7.05
CA GLU A 190 -17.44 -44.39 -7.01
C GLU A 190 -17.66 -43.92 -5.58
N THR A 191 -18.04 -44.82 -4.66
CA THR A 191 -18.18 -44.49 -3.23
C THR A 191 -16.85 -44.10 -2.58
N LYS A 192 -15.74 -44.73 -2.96
CA LYS A 192 -14.39 -44.33 -2.50
C LYS A 192 -14.00 -42.95 -3.03
N CYS A 193 -14.30 -42.64 -4.29
CA CYS A 193 -14.08 -41.32 -4.87
C CYS A 193 -14.93 -40.25 -4.18
N ALA A 194 -16.22 -40.50 -3.95
CA ALA A 194 -17.10 -39.59 -3.23
C ALA A 194 -16.60 -39.31 -1.80
N LEU A 195 -16.17 -40.36 -1.08
CA LEU A 195 -15.57 -40.22 0.26
C LEU A 195 -14.27 -39.37 0.22
N GLN A 196 -13.47 -39.51 -0.85
CA GLN A 196 -12.23 -38.76 -1.01
C GLN A 196 -12.51 -37.28 -1.31
N GLU A 197 -13.55 -36.98 -2.10
CA GLU A 197 -14.02 -35.62 -2.31
C GLU A 197 -14.56 -34.99 -1.02
N GLU A 198 -15.37 -35.71 -0.24
CA GLU A 198 -15.86 -35.23 1.06
C GLU A 198 -14.70 -34.92 2.03
N LYS A 199 -13.64 -35.74 2.06
CA LYS A 199 -12.45 -35.47 2.88
C LYS A 199 -11.73 -34.20 2.43
N LEU A 200 -11.63 -33.97 1.12
CA LEU A 200 -11.05 -32.74 0.57
C LEU A 200 -11.93 -31.53 0.89
N GLN A 201 -13.25 -31.67 0.82
CA GLN A 201 -14.20 -30.62 1.18
C GLN A 201 -14.20 -30.32 2.68
N GLN A 202 -14.14 -31.33 3.55
CA GLN A 202 -13.97 -31.13 4.99
C GLN A 202 -12.65 -30.43 5.30
N GLY A 203 -11.55 -30.81 4.63
CA GLY A 203 -10.28 -30.09 4.74
C GLY A 203 -10.41 -28.63 4.31
N ALA A 204 -11.15 -28.35 3.23
CA ALA A 204 -11.44 -27.00 2.78
C ALA A 204 -12.29 -26.21 3.80
N LEU A 205 -13.34 -26.83 4.36
CA LEU A 205 -14.19 -26.23 5.39
C LEU A 205 -13.41 -25.95 6.67
N GLN A 206 -12.60 -26.90 7.18
CA GLN A 206 -11.74 -26.68 8.34
C GLN A 206 -10.74 -25.55 8.10
N THR A 207 -10.19 -25.43 6.88
CA THR A 207 -9.35 -24.28 6.56
C THR A 207 -10.15 -22.98 6.52
N ALA A 208 -11.38 -22.98 6.02
CA ALA A 208 -12.26 -21.81 5.99
C ALA A 208 -12.71 -21.38 7.40
N GLU A 209 -13.03 -22.33 8.28
CA GLU A 209 -13.34 -22.09 9.69
C GLU A 209 -12.12 -21.54 10.44
N ALA A 210 -10.94 -22.13 10.24
CA ALA A 210 -9.70 -21.59 10.80
C ALA A 210 -9.42 -20.17 10.31
N TRP A 211 -9.78 -19.85 9.06
CA TRP A 211 -9.74 -18.49 8.53
C TRP A 211 -10.78 -17.57 9.18
N ALA A 212 -12.00 -18.04 9.43
CA ALA A 212 -13.05 -17.27 10.10
C ALA A 212 -12.68 -16.94 11.54
N ILE A 213 -12.18 -17.91 12.31
CA ILE A 213 -11.70 -17.73 13.69
C ILE A 213 -10.56 -16.70 13.72
N PHE A 214 -9.61 -16.82 12.79
CA PHE A 214 -8.52 -15.85 12.68
C PHE A 214 -9.03 -14.44 12.38
N GLN A 215 -10.00 -14.30 11.47
CA GLN A 215 -10.63 -13.01 11.15
C GLN A 215 -11.34 -12.40 12.37
N GLU A 216 -12.14 -13.18 13.09
CA GLU A 216 -12.81 -12.72 14.32
C GLU A 216 -11.82 -12.27 15.39
N GLN A 217 -10.73 -13.02 15.60
CA GLN A 217 -9.67 -12.63 16.53
C GLN A 217 -8.98 -11.32 16.10
N THR A 218 -8.74 -11.11 14.81
CA THR A 218 -8.18 -9.84 14.32
C THR A 218 -9.15 -8.66 14.41
N VAL A 219 -10.47 -8.87 14.25
CA VAL A 219 -11.49 -7.84 14.45
C VAL A 219 -11.60 -7.45 15.92
N VAL A 220 -11.55 -8.41 16.85
CA VAL A 220 -11.55 -8.13 18.30
C VAL A 220 -10.32 -7.33 18.74
N LEU A 221 -9.17 -7.52 18.08
CA LEU A 221 -7.98 -6.71 18.31
C LEU A 221 -8.07 -5.29 17.70
N GLN A 222 -8.88 -5.09 16.64
CA GLN A 222 -9.17 -3.76 16.09
C GLN A 222 -10.24 -2.98 16.89
N VAL A 223 -11.14 -3.66 17.61
CA VAL A 223 -12.18 -3.02 18.43
C VAL A 223 -11.66 -2.58 19.82
N ARG A 224 -10.39 -2.87 20.16
CA ARG A 224 -9.75 -2.42 21.41
C ARG A 224 -8.51 -1.53 21.25
N PRO A 225 -8.62 -0.43 20.50
CA PRO A 225 -7.99 0.80 20.95
C PRO A 225 -9.03 1.92 20.99
N HIS A 226 -9.10 2.61 22.13
CA HIS A 226 -9.91 3.81 22.42
C HIS A 226 -11.21 3.56 23.20
N SER A 227 -11.06 3.34 24.51
CA SER A 227 -11.92 4.02 25.48
C SER A 227 -11.28 4.00 26.87
N ASP A 228 -10.71 5.15 27.23
CA ASP A 228 -10.72 5.79 28.55
C ASP A 228 -10.32 5.00 29.81
N ALA A 229 -9.10 5.26 30.28
CA ALA A 229 -8.80 5.30 31.71
C ALA A 229 -8.04 6.59 32.03
N LYS A 230 -8.79 7.56 32.53
CA LYS A 230 -8.32 8.83 33.08
C LYS A 230 -7.68 8.56 34.46
N VAL A 231 -6.39 8.88 34.62
CA VAL A 231 -5.71 8.92 35.93
C VAL A 231 -5.06 10.31 36.07
N PRO A 232 -5.27 11.03 37.20
CA PRO A 232 -4.85 12.43 37.36
C PRO A 232 -3.38 12.57 37.79
N PRO A 233 -2.79 13.78 37.71
CA PRO A 233 -1.37 14.02 37.96
C PRO A 233 -1.09 14.34 39.44
N ALA A 234 0.05 13.90 39.97
CA ALA A 234 0.56 14.31 41.29
C ALA A 234 2.10 14.44 41.29
N SER A 235 2.53 15.71 41.41
CA SER A 235 3.71 16.40 41.98
C SER A 235 5.09 15.73 42.27
N PRO A 236 6.20 16.52 42.33
CA PRO A 236 7.62 16.07 42.43
C PRO A 236 8.22 16.12 43.89
N PRO A 237 9.57 16.10 44.09
CA PRO A 237 10.49 15.00 44.48
C PRO A 237 10.91 15.03 46.00
N PRO A 238 11.89 14.23 46.50
CA PRO A 238 13.27 14.76 46.65
C PRO A 238 14.45 13.76 46.56
N ASP A 239 15.64 14.33 46.37
CA ASP A 239 16.99 13.76 46.34
C ASP A 239 17.42 13.02 47.63
N LEU A 240 18.31 12.01 47.49
CA LEU A 240 19.60 11.84 48.20
C LEU A 240 20.05 10.37 48.20
N GLY A 241 21.35 10.13 47.91
CA GLY A 241 22.08 9.03 48.56
C GLY A 241 22.76 8.01 47.64
N ARG A 242 23.94 8.38 47.17
CA ARG A 242 25.04 7.48 46.79
C ARG A 242 25.40 6.56 47.98
N CYS A 243 25.53 5.25 47.77
CA CYS A 243 26.53 4.37 48.41
C CYS A 243 26.50 2.94 47.85
N ASP A 244 27.68 2.47 47.47
CA ASP A 244 28.04 1.10 47.07
C ASP A 244 27.91 0.10 48.23
N GLY A 245 27.67 -1.19 47.94
CA GLY A 245 27.73 -2.23 48.98
C GLY A 245 27.05 -3.58 48.70
N GLN A 246 27.53 -4.30 47.69
CA GLN A 246 27.86 -5.74 47.69
C GLN A 246 27.07 -6.77 48.58
N LEU A 247 26.58 -7.82 47.89
CA LEU A 247 26.28 -9.23 48.30
C LEU A 247 24.92 -9.56 48.96
N ARG A 248 24.03 -10.24 48.21
CA ARG A 248 23.97 -11.72 48.09
C ARG A 248 22.57 -12.21 47.64
N GLY A 249 22.51 -12.71 46.40
CA GLY A 249 21.81 -13.95 46.06
C GLY A 249 20.31 -13.91 45.75
N VAL A 250 19.95 -13.65 44.50
CA VAL A 250 19.00 -14.49 43.74
C VAL A 250 19.48 -14.49 42.28
N GLN A 251 19.98 -15.64 41.82
CA GLN A 251 20.24 -15.90 40.41
C GLN A 251 18.90 -16.00 39.69
N TYR A 252 18.56 -15.01 38.86
CA TYR A 252 17.78 -15.26 37.66
C TYR A 252 18.75 -15.24 36.49
N SER A 253 19.05 -16.46 36.05
CA SER A 253 19.76 -16.76 34.83
C SER A 253 19.21 -15.92 33.69
N THR A 254 20.13 -15.26 33.01
CA THR A 254 19.92 -14.60 31.73
C THR A 254 19.42 -15.67 30.75
N GLU A 255 18.10 -15.84 30.65
CA GLU A 255 17.53 -16.46 29.46
C GLU A 255 17.99 -15.60 28.29
N SER A 256 18.84 -16.22 27.48
CA SER A 256 19.64 -15.58 26.47
C SER A 256 18.73 -14.80 25.52
N LEU A 257 19.09 -13.56 25.24
CA LEU A 257 18.43 -12.72 24.24
C LEU A 257 18.38 -13.44 22.86
N MET A 258 19.25 -14.43 22.60
CA MET A 258 19.15 -15.31 21.44
C MET A 258 17.96 -16.28 21.48
N GLU A 259 17.52 -16.73 22.65
CA GLU A 259 16.42 -17.66 22.81
C GLU A 259 15.06 -16.94 22.70
N GLU A 260 15.00 -15.70 23.19
CA GLU A 260 13.92 -14.74 22.93
C GLU A 260 13.86 -14.35 21.45
N MET A 261 15.00 -14.05 20.81
CA MET A 261 15.04 -13.78 19.37
C MET A 261 14.70 -15.01 18.52
N ALA A 262 15.02 -16.23 18.96
CA ALA A 262 14.62 -17.46 18.28
C ALA A 262 13.12 -17.77 18.44
N ARG A 263 12.49 -17.40 19.56
CA ARG A 263 11.02 -17.46 19.72
C ARG A 263 10.32 -16.39 18.87
N ALA A 264 10.84 -15.17 18.83
CA ALA A 264 10.32 -14.10 17.97
C ALA A 264 10.51 -14.40 16.46
N ASP A 265 11.64 -15.02 16.05
CA ASP A 265 11.85 -15.45 14.66
C ASP A 265 10.93 -16.62 14.25
N ARG A 266 10.55 -17.49 15.20
CA ARG A 266 9.49 -18.49 14.98
C ARG A 266 8.10 -17.87 14.81
N GLU A 267 7.80 -16.79 15.53
CA GLU A 267 6.52 -16.08 15.40
C GLU A 267 6.43 -15.28 14.09
N THR A 268 7.52 -14.67 13.63
CA THR A 268 7.52 -13.94 12.34
C THR A 268 7.48 -14.86 11.12
N ARG A 269 8.03 -16.08 11.20
CA ARG A 269 7.89 -17.12 10.15
C ARG A 269 6.49 -17.73 10.04
N LEU A 270 5.65 -17.61 11.06
CA LEU A 270 4.24 -18.02 11.00
C LEU A 270 3.36 -17.04 10.18
N PHE A 271 3.75 -15.77 10.09
CA PHE A 271 3.04 -14.76 9.29
C PHE A 271 3.60 -14.58 7.86
N GLY A 272 4.77 -15.14 7.55
CA GLY A 272 5.40 -15.08 6.22
C GLY A 272 5.06 -16.22 5.26
N GLY A 273 4.13 -17.11 5.63
CA GLY A 273 3.80 -18.31 4.86
C GLY A 273 2.88 -18.09 3.65
N PRO A 274 2.56 -19.17 2.90
CA PRO A 274 1.66 -19.18 1.71
C PRO A 274 0.30 -18.49 1.89
N ARG A 275 -0.11 -18.30 3.15
CA ARG A 275 -1.32 -17.59 3.57
C ARG A 275 -1.27 -16.08 3.28
N ALA A 276 -0.12 -15.40 3.44
CA ALA A 276 0.01 -13.97 3.13
C ALA A 276 -0.02 -13.67 1.62
N LEU A 277 0.55 -14.58 0.82
CA LEU A 277 0.48 -14.54 -0.64
C LEU A 277 -0.93 -14.87 -1.16
N ALA A 278 -1.66 -15.76 -0.50
CA ALA A 278 -3.06 -16.06 -0.81
C ALA A 278 -3.97 -14.86 -0.52
N ILE A 279 -3.80 -14.18 0.61
CA ILE A 279 -4.56 -12.95 0.94
C ILE A 279 -4.35 -11.89 -0.12
N ARG A 280 -3.09 -11.63 -0.53
CA ARG A 280 -2.81 -10.61 -1.55
C ARG A 280 -3.40 -10.94 -2.93
N ARG A 281 -3.52 -12.23 -3.25
CA ARG A 281 -4.09 -12.73 -4.52
C ARG A 281 -5.62 -12.77 -4.47
N CYS A 282 -6.22 -13.04 -3.32
CA CYS A 282 -7.66 -12.93 -3.08
C CYS A 282 -8.14 -11.48 -3.08
N VAL A 283 -7.39 -10.56 -2.47
CA VAL A 283 -7.71 -9.12 -2.51
C VAL A 283 -7.66 -8.60 -3.94
N LEU A 284 -6.66 -9.00 -4.73
CA LEU A 284 -6.56 -8.60 -6.13
C LEU A 284 -7.71 -9.21 -6.97
N GLY A 285 -8.06 -10.48 -6.75
CA GLY A 285 -9.18 -11.15 -7.42
C GLY A 285 -10.54 -10.56 -7.05
N ALA A 286 -10.76 -10.25 -5.77
CA ALA A 286 -11.98 -9.59 -5.31
C ALA A 286 -12.12 -8.17 -5.87
N LEU A 287 -11.01 -7.41 -5.93
CA LEU A 287 -11.00 -6.08 -6.53
C LEU A 287 -11.26 -6.15 -8.05
N GLN A 288 -10.75 -7.19 -8.71
CA GLN A 288 -10.98 -7.43 -10.14
C GLN A 288 -12.45 -7.76 -10.41
N VAL A 289 -13.07 -8.66 -9.64
CA VAL A 289 -14.51 -8.98 -9.78
C VAL A 289 -15.38 -7.77 -9.47
N LEU A 290 -15.06 -7.02 -8.41
CA LEU A 290 -15.77 -5.79 -8.02
C LEU A 290 -15.71 -4.71 -9.10
N LEU A 291 -14.62 -4.64 -9.86
CA LEU A 291 -14.48 -3.71 -10.97
C LEU A 291 -15.14 -4.23 -12.26
N THR A 292 -14.98 -5.52 -12.58
CA THR A 292 -15.46 -6.09 -13.84
C THR A 292 -16.97 -6.27 -13.86
N LEU A 293 -17.61 -6.55 -12.73
CA LEU A 293 -19.05 -6.76 -12.64
C LEU A 293 -19.89 -5.51 -12.99
N PRO A 294 -19.62 -4.31 -12.44
CA PRO A 294 -20.32 -3.10 -12.84
C PRO A 294 -19.96 -2.66 -14.27
N LEU A 295 -18.74 -2.93 -14.75
CA LEU A 295 -18.34 -2.67 -16.14
C LEU A 295 -19.09 -3.57 -17.13
N LEU A 296 -19.27 -4.85 -16.82
CA LEU A 296 -20.09 -5.77 -17.60
C LEU A 296 -21.56 -5.36 -17.58
N PHE A 297 -22.08 -4.98 -16.41
CA PHE A 297 -23.46 -4.51 -16.29
C PHE A 297 -23.70 -3.21 -17.07
N LEU A 298 -22.75 -2.27 -17.01
CA LEU A 298 -22.78 -1.03 -17.77
C LEU A 298 -22.68 -1.29 -19.28
N GLY A 299 -21.78 -2.19 -19.70
CA GLY A 299 -21.64 -2.61 -21.09
C GLY A 299 -22.87 -3.32 -21.63
N LEU A 300 -23.48 -4.21 -20.84
CA LEU A 300 -24.71 -4.91 -21.19
C LEU A 300 -25.91 -3.95 -21.24
N SER A 301 -25.96 -2.98 -20.32
CA SER A 301 -26.97 -1.92 -20.32
C SER A 301 -26.82 -1.00 -21.54
N LEU A 302 -25.59 -0.66 -21.94
CA LEU A 302 -25.31 0.08 -23.17
C LEU A 302 -25.65 -0.73 -24.43
N LEU A 303 -25.35 -2.02 -24.44
CA LEU A 303 -25.70 -2.90 -25.55
C LEU A 303 -27.22 -3.03 -25.68
N TRP A 304 -27.92 -3.13 -24.56
CA TRP A 304 -29.37 -3.18 -24.48
C TRP A 304 -30.01 -1.87 -24.98
N THR A 305 -29.46 -0.71 -24.62
CA THR A 305 -29.97 0.60 -25.11
C THR A 305 -29.67 0.83 -26.59
N VAL A 306 -28.52 0.36 -27.11
CA VAL A 306 -28.22 0.39 -28.56
C VAL A 306 -29.17 -0.52 -29.34
N LEU A 307 -29.58 -1.66 -28.76
CA LEU A 307 -30.50 -2.61 -29.39
C LEU A 307 -31.95 -2.08 -29.40
N LEU A 308 -32.37 -1.33 -28.38
CA LEU A 308 -33.69 -0.72 -28.28
C LEU A 308 -33.82 0.58 -29.09
N ASP A 309 -32.76 1.39 -29.18
CA ASP A 309 -32.82 2.66 -29.91
C ASP A 309 -31.42 3.12 -30.40
N PRO A 310 -30.96 2.68 -31.58
CA PRO A 310 -29.61 2.97 -32.08
C PRO A 310 -29.39 4.48 -32.37
N GLY A 311 -30.48 5.24 -32.54
CA GLY A 311 -30.44 6.69 -32.78
C GLY A 311 -30.15 7.52 -31.52
N ALA A 312 -30.55 7.05 -30.34
CA ALA A 312 -30.41 7.81 -29.09
C ALA A 312 -28.97 7.83 -28.58
N VAL A 313 -28.26 6.69 -28.69
CA VAL A 313 -26.87 6.56 -28.22
C VAL A 313 -25.89 7.30 -29.13
N SER A 314 -26.13 7.28 -30.44
CA SER A 314 -25.34 8.06 -31.40
C SER A 314 -25.56 9.57 -31.20
N ALA A 315 -26.79 10.04 -31.03
CA ALA A 315 -27.07 11.44 -30.73
C ALA A 315 -26.44 11.91 -29.40
N TRP A 316 -26.42 11.06 -28.36
CA TRP A 316 -25.81 11.36 -27.06
C TRP A 316 -24.27 11.38 -27.11
N LEU A 317 -23.64 10.46 -27.84
CA LEU A 317 -22.19 10.45 -28.10
C LEU A 317 -21.76 11.65 -28.96
N TRP A 318 -22.55 12.02 -29.96
CA TRP A 318 -22.32 13.21 -30.79
C TRP A 318 -22.52 14.53 -30.01
N SER A 319 -23.44 14.55 -29.03
CA SER A 319 -23.63 15.67 -28.11
C SER A 319 -22.42 15.87 -27.18
N LEU A 320 -21.86 14.79 -26.63
CA LEU A 320 -20.67 14.83 -25.77
C LEU A 320 -19.38 15.22 -26.53
N THR A 321 -19.29 14.91 -27.82
CA THR A 321 -18.16 15.24 -28.70
C THR A 321 -18.30 16.61 -29.39
N SER A 322 -19.40 17.34 -29.15
CA SER A 322 -19.56 18.68 -29.69
C SER A 322 -18.46 19.62 -29.17
N GLU A 323 -17.90 20.46 -30.05
CA GLU A 323 -16.74 21.32 -29.77
C GLU A 323 -16.90 22.22 -28.52
N THR A 324 -18.13 22.50 -28.11
CA THR A 324 -18.43 23.38 -26.98
C THR A 324 -18.25 22.68 -25.63
N THR A 325 -18.51 21.37 -25.52
CA THR A 325 -18.28 20.58 -24.30
C THR A 325 -16.80 20.23 -24.14
N LEU A 326 -16.10 19.91 -25.24
CA LEU A 326 -14.65 19.65 -25.24
C LEU A 326 -13.83 20.88 -24.83
N ARG A 327 -14.23 22.09 -25.26
CA ARG A 327 -13.58 23.33 -24.78
C ARG A 327 -13.82 23.55 -23.30
N ARG A 328 -15.05 23.32 -22.78
CA ARG A 328 -15.36 23.42 -21.35
C ARG A 328 -14.58 22.40 -20.50
N LEU A 329 -14.46 21.16 -20.98
CA LEU A 329 -13.68 20.09 -20.32
C LEU A 329 -12.18 20.39 -20.29
N ARG A 330 -11.65 21.05 -21.33
CA ARG A 330 -10.25 21.47 -21.38
C ARG A 330 -9.95 22.59 -20.38
N TYR A 331 -10.89 23.51 -20.15
CA TYR A 331 -10.74 24.55 -19.12
C TYR A 331 -10.93 24.01 -17.69
N THR A 332 -11.75 22.97 -17.48
CA THR A 332 -11.91 22.36 -16.15
C THR A 332 -10.80 21.37 -15.78
N LEU A 333 -10.16 20.73 -16.76
CA LEU A 333 -9.02 19.83 -16.54
C LEU A 333 -7.66 20.53 -16.47
N SER A 334 -7.55 21.77 -16.96
CA SER A 334 -6.32 22.57 -16.88
C SER A 334 -5.78 22.74 -15.44
N PRO A 335 -6.59 23.06 -14.41
CA PRO A 335 -6.09 23.16 -13.04
C PRO A 335 -5.74 21.79 -12.41
N LEU A 336 -6.37 20.69 -12.86
CA LEU A 336 -6.07 19.34 -12.35
C LEU A 336 -4.77 18.77 -12.93
N LEU A 337 -4.40 19.16 -14.15
CA LEU A 337 -3.10 18.81 -14.74
C LEU A 337 -1.94 19.61 -14.13
N GLU A 338 -2.17 20.86 -13.71
CA GLU A 338 -1.18 21.63 -12.92
C GLU A 338 -0.97 21.04 -11.52
N LEU A 339 -2.00 20.48 -10.89
CA LEU A 339 -1.89 19.78 -9.59
C LEU A 339 -1.10 18.46 -9.69
N ARG A 340 -1.14 17.77 -10.83
CA ARG A 340 -0.33 16.56 -11.09
C ARG A 340 1.15 16.87 -11.32
N ALA A 341 1.45 18.01 -11.95
CA ALA A 341 2.82 18.49 -12.13
C ALA A 341 3.49 18.87 -10.79
N ASN A 342 2.69 19.25 -9.78
CA ASN A 342 3.15 19.65 -8.44
C ASN A 342 3.21 18.51 -7.41
N GLY A 343 3.06 17.24 -7.82
CA GLY A 343 3.42 16.07 -7.00
C GLY A 343 2.58 15.82 -5.74
N LEU A 344 1.35 16.35 -5.67
CA LEU A 344 0.52 16.29 -4.46
C LEU A 344 -0.55 15.18 -4.45
N LEU A 345 -0.43 14.17 -5.30
CA LEU A 345 -1.28 12.96 -5.24
C LEU A 345 -0.39 11.71 -5.17
N PRO A 346 -0.59 10.81 -4.19
CA PRO A 346 0.18 9.58 -4.07
C PRO A 346 -0.18 8.59 -5.18
N THR A 347 0.84 7.85 -5.63
CA THR A 347 0.80 6.80 -6.66
C THR A 347 -0.10 5.63 -6.31
#